data_AF-A0A7K4NFK4-F1
#
_entry.id   AF-A0A7K4NFK4-F1
#
_cell.length_a   1.000
_cell.length_b   1.000
_cell.length_c   1.000
_cell.angle_alpha   90.00
_cell.angle_beta   90.00
_cell.angle_gamma   90.00
#
_symmetry.space_group_name_H-M   'P 1'
#
loop_
_entity.id
_entity.type
_entity.pdbx_description
1 polymer ?
#
loop_
_entity_poly.entity_id
_entity_poly.type
_entity_poly.pdbx_seq_one_letter_code
_entity_poly.pdbx_strand_id
1 'polypeptide(L)'
;MAHGDCFISSAGNRIWNSLALGLNPNKIDKYNDVAVWNDPQKTVVVYPYFTSSAYYEPGFYAYYSGKCYDCTTAKLVQPSILYTSSGIGHQALTLLGYATITDIEIDKNPSILQQFDKVIMLHNEYVTRTMFDAITNHPNVLYLYPNALYAEIEVDYIDETITLIRGHNYPEPEISNGFDWEFENTHPYEYDSECLEMEVYQIKNGWMTNCYPENFFMGNDPAKLMNLLYIIKDL
;
A
#
# COMPACT_ATOMS: atom_id res chain seq x y z
N MET A 1 10.68 31.22 4.35
CA MET A 1 10.15 30.65 3.09
C MET A 1 11.28 29.84 2.48
N ALA A 2 11.27 28.51 2.64
CA ALA A 2 12.22 27.65 1.95
C ALA A 2 11.67 27.41 0.54
N HIS A 3 12.37 27.90 -0.48
CA HIS A 3 11.99 27.68 -1.87
C HIS A 3 12.55 26.32 -2.32
N GLY A 4 11.68 25.30 -2.31
CA GLY A 4 11.95 24.00 -2.92
C GLY A 4 12.15 22.86 -1.92
N ASP A 5 11.90 21.65 -2.40
CA ASP A 5 11.94 20.41 -1.62
C ASP A 5 13.33 19.76 -1.56
N CYS A 6 14.36 20.60 -1.53
CA CYS A 6 15.76 20.20 -1.61
C CYS A 6 16.53 20.92 -0.50
N PHE A 7 17.28 20.18 0.31
CA PHE A 7 18.14 20.72 1.37
C PHE A 7 19.60 20.34 1.13
N ILE A 8 20.51 21.05 1.80
CA ILE A 8 21.94 20.74 1.78
C ILE A 8 22.28 19.95 3.03
N SER A 9 22.84 18.75 2.88
CA SER A 9 23.30 17.93 3.99
C SER A 9 24.47 18.58 4.72
N SER A 10 24.78 18.10 5.93
CA SER A 10 25.99 18.51 6.67
C SER A 10 27.30 18.25 5.90
N ALA A 11 27.28 17.34 4.93
CA ALA A 11 28.38 17.05 4.02
C ALA A 11 28.38 17.90 2.73
N GLY A 12 27.45 18.84 2.58
CA GLY A 12 27.35 19.73 1.41
C GLY A 12 26.58 19.17 0.21
N ASN A 13 25.98 17.99 0.32
CA ASN A 13 25.23 17.37 -0.77
C ASN A 13 23.81 17.94 -0.88
N ARG A 14 23.32 18.17 -2.10
CA ARG A 14 21.90 18.46 -2.34
C ARG A 14 21.08 17.17 -2.18
N ILE A 15 20.15 17.15 -1.24
CA ILE A 15 19.25 16.05 -0.95
C ILE A 15 17.82 16.53 -1.18
N TRP A 16 17.06 15.80 -1.98
CA TRP A 16 15.63 16.02 -2.14
C TRP A 16 14.88 15.37 -0.97
N ASN A 17 13.86 16.04 -0.39
CA ASN A 17 13.08 15.42 0.69
C ASN A 17 12.02 14.45 0.13
N SER A 18 11.50 14.69 -1.07
CA SER A 18 10.50 13.85 -1.74
C SER A 18 11.03 13.26 -3.04
N LEU A 19 10.54 12.05 -3.33
CA LEU A 19 10.76 11.36 -4.58
C LEU A 19 9.50 11.48 -5.44
N ALA A 20 9.64 12.10 -6.62
CA ALA A 20 8.60 12.17 -7.63
C ALA A 20 8.97 11.31 -8.83
N LEU A 21 8.08 10.39 -9.23
CA LEU A 21 8.24 9.63 -10.46
C LEU A 21 7.76 10.43 -11.67
N GLY A 22 8.39 10.18 -12.82
CA GLY A 22 7.99 10.74 -14.11
C GLY A 22 8.23 9.74 -15.23
N LEU A 23 7.36 9.78 -16.23
CA LEU A 23 7.51 8.94 -17.42
C LEU A 23 8.62 9.51 -18.31
N ASN A 24 9.46 8.63 -18.84
CA ASN A 24 10.45 9.03 -19.84
C ASN A 24 9.75 9.24 -21.20
N PRO A 25 9.73 10.47 -21.77
CA PRO A 25 9.03 10.74 -23.03
C PRO A 25 9.56 9.93 -24.23
N ASN A 26 10.80 9.44 -24.16
CA ASN A 26 11.41 8.62 -25.20
C ASN A 26 11.02 7.13 -25.10
N LYS A 27 10.19 6.75 -24.11
CA LYS A 27 9.74 5.38 -23.87
C LYS A 27 8.22 5.25 -23.81
N ILE A 28 7.47 6.26 -24.26
CA ILE A 28 5.99 6.27 -24.23
C ILE A 28 5.39 5.04 -24.90
N ASP A 29 5.95 4.60 -26.04
CA ASP A 29 5.47 3.40 -26.73
C ASP A 29 5.49 2.17 -25.83
N LYS A 30 6.50 2.03 -24.96
CA LYS A 30 6.56 0.92 -23.99
C LYS A 30 5.54 1.05 -22.87
N TYR A 31 5.25 2.28 -22.45
CA TYR A 31 4.27 2.51 -21.40
C TYR A 31 2.85 2.28 -21.92
N ASN A 32 2.56 2.53 -23.21
CA ASN A 32 1.26 2.22 -23.82
C ASN A 32 0.87 0.75 -23.67
N ASP A 33 1.86 -0.15 -23.64
CA ASP A 33 1.61 -1.58 -23.50
C ASP A 33 1.03 -1.94 -22.12
N VAL A 34 1.43 -1.22 -21.06
CA VAL A 34 1.06 -1.52 -19.65
C VAL A 34 0.15 -0.47 -19.01
N ALA A 35 -0.01 0.69 -19.64
CA ALA A 35 -0.92 1.74 -19.23
C ALA A 35 -2.36 1.43 -19.65
N VAL A 36 -3.30 2.05 -18.94
CA VAL A 36 -4.75 1.95 -19.21
C VAL A 36 -5.33 3.24 -19.80
N TRP A 37 -4.49 4.19 -20.23
CA TRP A 37 -4.92 5.48 -20.78
C TRP A 37 -5.89 5.35 -21.96
N ASN A 38 -5.64 4.38 -22.84
CA ASN A 38 -6.43 4.12 -24.05
C ASN A 38 -7.23 2.82 -23.97
N ASP A 39 -7.17 2.13 -22.83
CA ASP A 39 -7.84 0.86 -22.57
C ASP A 39 -8.41 0.89 -21.15
N PRO A 40 -9.49 1.66 -20.90
CA PRO A 40 -9.99 1.87 -19.56
C PRO A 40 -10.51 0.57 -18.96
N GLN A 41 -9.84 0.11 -17.91
CA GLN A 41 -10.24 -1.07 -17.16
C GLN A 41 -11.10 -0.66 -15.96
N LYS A 42 -12.03 -1.53 -15.55
CA LYS A 42 -12.70 -1.43 -14.25
C LYS A 42 -11.77 -1.93 -13.14
N THR A 43 -10.61 -1.30 -13.03
CA THR A 43 -9.59 -1.62 -12.04
C THR A 43 -9.41 -0.44 -11.11
N VAL A 44 -9.30 -0.71 -9.82
CA VAL A 44 -9.00 0.31 -8.82
C VAL A 44 -7.79 -0.08 -8.00
N VAL A 45 -6.93 0.90 -7.72
CA VAL A 45 -5.83 0.82 -6.76
C VAL A 45 -6.32 1.37 -5.43
N VAL A 46 -6.12 0.62 -4.35
CA VAL A 46 -6.50 1.04 -3.00
C VAL A 46 -5.27 1.62 -2.32
N TYR A 47 -5.31 2.92 -2.06
CA TYR A 47 -4.25 3.63 -1.36
C TYR A 47 -4.38 3.42 0.16
N PRO A 48 -3.28 3.11 0.88
CA PRO A 48 -3.32 2.76 2.30
C PRO A 48 -3.27 4.00 3.20
N TYR A 49 -4.40 4.73 3.27
CA TYR A 49 -4.51 5.94 4.09
C TYR A 49 -4.41 5.59 5.58
N PHE A 50 -5.07 4.52 6.03
CA PHE A 50 -5.04 4.13 7.44
C PHE A 50 -3.64 3.71 7.87
N THR A 51 -2.95 2.91 7.06
CA THR A 51 -1.53 2.60 7.29
C THR A 51 -0.70 3.89 7.33
N SER A 52 -0.87 4.80 6.38
CA SER A 52 -0.12 6.08 6.41
C SER A 52 -0.35 6.86 7.70
N SER A 53 -1.56 6.81 8.28
CA SER A 53 -1.87 7.47 9.54
C SER A 53 -1.31 6.72 10.75
N ALA A 54 -1.36 5.39 10.75
CA ALA A 54 -0.81 4.54 11.82
C ALA A 54 0.71 4.70 11.99
N TYR A 55 1.43 4.95 10.90
CA TYR A 55 2.88 5.19 10.90
C TYR A 55 3.28 6.64 11.20
N TYR A 56 2.34 7.59 11.20
CA TYR A 56 2.66 8.98 11.50
C TYR A 56 2.87 9.18 13.00
N GLU A 57 3.95 9.86 13.38
CA GLU A 57 4.33 10.01 14.79
C GLU A 57 3.58 11.16 15.48
N PRO A 58 2.99 10.95 16.68
CA PRO A 58 2.93 9.68 17.41
C PRO A 58 1.86 8.72 16.86
N GLY A 59 2.27 7.50 16.54
CA GLY A 59 1.43 6.45 15.95
C GLY A 59 1.61 5.10 16.65
N PHE A 60 1.10 4.01 16.06
CA PHE A 60 1.11 2.68 16.69
C PHE A 60 2.52 2.15 16.96
N TYR A 61 3.52 2.52 16.17
CA TYR A 61 4.90 2.13 16.42
C TYR A 61 5.51 2.76 17.68
N ALA A 62 4.95 3.85 18.22
CA ALA A 62 5.31 4.34 19.54
C ALA A 62 4.90 3.34 20.65
N TYR A 63 3.79 2.63 20.45
CA TYR A 63 3.37 1.52 21.31
C TYR A 63 4.28 0.32 21.16
N TYR A 64 4.49 -0.20 19.95
CA TYR A 64 5.33 -1.39 19.72
C TYR A 64 6.79 -1.20 20.10
N SER A 65 7.33 0.02 20.01
CA SER A 65 8.69 0.35 20.45
C SER A 65 8.82 0.60 21.95
N GLY A 66 7.73 0.47 22.73
CA GLY A 66 7.72 0.68 24.18
C GLY A 66 7.93 2.14 24.61
N LYS A 67 7.79 3.09 23.69
CA LYS A 67 7.91 4.53 23.96
C LYS A 67 6.64 5.11 24.59
N CYS A 68 5.50 4.47 24.38
CA CYS A 68 4.18 4.93 24.85
C CYS A 68 3.23 3.75 25.04
N TYR A 69 2.74 3.51 26.26
CA TYR A 69 1.94 2.32 26.57
C TYR A 69 0.44 2.45 26.18
N ASP A 70 -0.01 3.64 25.84
CA ASP A 70 -1.40 3.97 25.47
C ASP A 70 -1.54 4.56 24.05
N CYS A 71 -0.47 4.54 23.26
CA CYS A 71 -0.47 5.00 21.87
C CYS A 71 -1.07 3.97 20.90
N THR A 72 -2.21 3.41 21.25
CA THR A 72 -3.01 2.53 20.39
C THR A 72 -4.07 3.28 19.60
N THR A 73 -4.16 4.61 19.76
CA THR A 73 -5.00 5.51 18.96
C THR A 73 -4.13 6.55 18.25
N ALA A 74 -4.33 6.71 16.94
CA ALA A 74 -3.62 7.67 16.09
C ALA A 74 -4.59 8.61 15.38
N LYS A 75 -4.16 9.84 15.07
CA LYS A 75 -4.95 10.79 14.28
C LYS A 75 -4.87 10.45 12.80
N LEU A 76 -5.98 10.61 12.09
CA LEU A 76 -5.99 10.64 10.63
C LEU A 76 -5.19 11.86 10.18
N VAL A 77 -4.20 11.64 9.32
CA VAL A 77 -3.35 12.71 8.79
C VAL A 77 -3.34 12.70 7.27
N GLN A 78 -3.04 13.84 6.67
CA GLN A 78 -2.84 13.92 5.23
C GLN A 78 -1.70 12.97 4.82
N PRO A 79 -1.95 12.01 3.92
CA PRO A 79 -0.94 11.06 3.54
C PRO A 79 0.23 11.74 2.86
N SER A 80 1.42 11.22 3.10
CA SER A 80 2.61 11.57 2.34
C SER A 80 3.11 10.34 1.58
N ILE A 81 3.90 10.57 0.54
CA ILE A 81 4.53 9.51 -0.24
C ILE A 81 5.60 8.88 0.65
N LEU A 82 5.24 7.84 1.40
CA LEU A 82 6.12 7.12 2.31
C LEU A 82 6.36 5.71 1.79
N TYR A 83 7.55 5.19 2.09
CA TYR A 83 7.90 3.80 1.84
C TYR A 83 6.88 2.86 2.48
N THR A 84 6.45 3.14 3.71
CA THR A 84 5.52 2.33 4.51
C THR A 84 4.07 2.40 4.01
N SER A 85 3.72 3.31 3.11
CA SER A 85 2.38 3.46 2.54
C SER A 85 2.37 3.33 1.01
N SER A 86 3.33 2.58 0.46
CA SER A 86 3.45 2.27 -0.97
C SER A 86 3.50 3.51 -1.88
N GLY A 87 4.14 4.59 -1.43
CA GLY A 87 4.13 5.87 -2.12
C GLY A 87 4.65 5.83 -3.56
N ILE A 88 5.70 5.05 -3.83
CA ILE A 88 6.32 4.89 -5.16
C ILE A 88 5.43 4.03 -6.05
N GLY A 89 4.94 2.89 -5.54
CA GLY A 89 4.01 2.02 -6.29
C GLY A 89 2.72 2.76 -6.68
N HIS A 90 2.14 3.53 -5.75
CA HIS A 90 0.98 4.37 -6.01
C HIS A 90 1.25 5.41 -7.12
N GLN A 91 2.39 6.11 -7.06
CA GLN A 91 2.77 7.06 -8.11
C GLN A 91 2.92 6.38 -9.48
N ALA A 92 3.58 5.23 -9.53
CA ALA A 92 3.81 4.50 -10.77
C ALA A 92 2.49 4.10 -11.44
N LEU A 93 1.55 3.52 -10.69
CA LEU A 93 0.24 3.11 -11.21
C LEU A 93 -0.62 4.32 -11.60
N THR A 94 -0.59 5.40 -10.82
CA THR A 94 -1.29 6.65 -11.16
C THR A 94 -0.78 7.23 -12.48
N LEU A 95 0.54 7.24 -12.70
CA LEU A 95 1.13 7.70 -13.97
C LEU A 95 0.66 6.86 -15.16
N LEU A 96 0.44 5.56 -14.96
CA LEU A 96 -0.06 4.63 -15.98
C LEU A 96 -1.59 4.68 -16.17
N GLY A 97 -2.29 5.56 -15.45
CA GLY A 97 -3.71 5.84 -15.62
C GLY A 97 -4.65 4.97 -14.80
N TYR A 98 -4.15 4.15 -13.88
CA TYR A 98 -5.00 3.38 -12.98
C TYR A 98 -5.75 4.31 -12.03
N ALA A 99 -7.06 4.08 -11.88
CA ALA A 99 -7.88 4.83 -10.93
C ALA A 99 -7.50 4.44 -9.50
N THR A 100 -7.47 5.43 -8.60
CA THR A 100 -7.17 5.23 -7.18
C THR A 100 -8.36 5.63 -6.32
N ILE A 101 -8.65 4.84 -5.29
CA ILE A 101 -9.46 5.23 -4.13
C ILE A 101 -8.64 5.04 -2.86
N THR A 102 -9.05 5.69 -1.78
CA THR A 102 -8.50 5.45 -0.43
C THR A 102 -9.26 4.32 0.27
N ASP A 103 -8.60 3.65 1.22
CA ASP A 103 -9.28 2.72 2.13
C ASP A 103 -10.38 3.37 2.99
N ILE A 104 -10.32 4.69 3.26
CA ILE A 104 -11.44 5.45 3.85
C ILE A 104 -12.72 5.33 3.02
N GLU A 105 -12.62 5.40 1.69
CA GLU A 105 -13.79 5.31 0.81
C GLU A 105 -14.42 3.91 0.87
N ILE A 106 -13.59 2.88 1.03
CA ILE A 106 -14.05 1.49 1.22
C ILE A 106 -14.70 1.33 2.59
N ASP A 107 -14.09 1.84 3.65
CA ASP A 107 -14.66 1.72 5.00
C ASP A 107 -16.04 2.40 5.09
N LYS A 108 -16.18 3.61 4.50
CA LYS A 108 -17.46 4.32 4.44
C LYS A 108 -18.49 3.67 3.53
N ASN A 109 -18.04 3.05 2.43
CA ASN A 109 -18.92 2.40 1.47
C ASN A 109 -18.27 1.15 0.86
N PRO A 110 -18.33 0.00 1.53
CA PRO A 110 -17.64 -1.21 1.07
C PRO A 110 -18.18 -1.74 -0.27
N SER A 111 -19.44 -1.41 -0.59
CA SER A 111 -20.07 -1.78 -1.85
C SER A 111 -19.44 -1.10 -3.07
N ILE A 112 -18.61 -0.06 -2.88
CA ILE A 112 -17.87 0.60 -3.96
C ILE A 112 -17.01 -0.40 -4.76
N LEU A 113 -16.49 -1.43 -4.09
CA LEU A 113 -15.65 -2.46 -4.72
C LEU A 113 -16.41 -3.25 -5.80
N GLN A 114 -17.74 -3.36 -5.71
CA GLN A 114 -18.57 -4.07 -6.69
C GLN A 114 -18.62 -3.38 -8.07
N GLN A 115 -18.15 -2.14 -8.16
CA GLN A 115 -18.07 -1.40 -9.42
C GLN A 115 -16.85 -1.80 -10.25
N PHE A 116 -15.89 -2.49 -9.63
CA PHE A 116 -14.62 -2.87 -10.23
C PHE A 116 -14.59 -4.38 -10.52
N ASP A 117 -13.96 -4.75 -11.62
CA ASP A 117 -13.71 -6.15 -11.97
C ASP A 117 -12.41 -6.65 -11.30
N LYS A 118 -11.52 -5.73 -10.91
CA LYS A 118 -10.23 -6.01 -10.23
C LYS A 118 -9.92 -4.92 -9.20
N VAL A 119 -9.46 -5.35 -8.02
CA VAL A 119 -8.98 -4.47 -6.95
C VAL A 119 -7.50 -4.73 -6.73
N ILE A 120 -6.67 -3.69 -6.73
CA ILE A 120 -5.24 -3.77 -6.44
C ILE A 120 -5.00 -3.18 -5.06
N MET A 121 -4.65 -4.03 -4.09
CA MET A 121 -4.28 -3.62 -2.74
C MET A 121 -2.79 -3.27 -2.71
N LEU A 122 -2.47 -2.11 -2.14
CA LEU A 122 -1.10 -1.73 -1.82
C LEU A 122 -0.76 -2.21 -0.40
N HIS A 123 0.11 -1.52 0.35
CA HIS A 123 0.44 -1.86 1.74
C HIS A 123 -0.66 -1.45 2.74
N ASN A 124 -1.89 -1.90 2.51
CA ASN A 124 -3.05 -1.70 3.37
C ASN A 124 -2.98 -2.64 4.59
N GLU A 125 -1.97 -2.45 5.42
CA GLU A 125 -1.71 -3.23 6.63
C GLU A 125 -2.81 -3.08 7.69
N TYR A 126 -3.26 -1.85 7.94
CA TYR A 126 -4.29 -1.56 8.93
C TYR A 126 -5.64 -1.34 8.24
N VAL A 127 -6.62 -2.18 8.55
CA VAL A 127 -7.96 -2.12 7.95
C VAL A 127 -9.04 -2.38 8.99
N THR A 128 -10.28 -1.96 8.70
CA THR A 128 -11.43 -2.32 9.53
C THR A 128 -11.95 -3.71 9.18
N ARG A 129 -12.72 -4.33 10.09
CA ARG A 129 -13.43 -5.60 9.82
C ARG A 129 -14.29 -5.54 8.56
N THR A 130 -15.03 -4.44 8.41
CA THR A 130 -15.91 -4.23 7.27
C THR A 130 -15.13 -4.21 5.95
N MET A 131 -13.96 -3.56 5.92
CA MET A 131 -13.10 -3.58 4.74
C MET A 131 -12.54 -4.97 4.49
N PHE A 132 -12.04 -5.65 5.52
CA PHE A 132 -11.51 -7.01 5.40
C PHE A 132 -12.52 -7.93 4.73
N ASP A 133 -13.77 -7.91 5.21
CA ASP A 133 -14.86 -8.72 4.65
C ASP A 133 -15.15 -8.32 3.19
N ALA A 134 -15.21 -7.03 2.87
CA ALA A 134 -15.48 -6.58 1.51
C ALA A 134 -14.37 -6.94 0.51
N ILE A 135 -13.11 -6.79 0.92
CA ILE A 135 -11.94 -7.08 0.08
C ILE A 135 -11.80 -8.58 -0.12
N THR A 136 -11.89 -9.38 0.94
CA THR A 136 -11.72 -10.85 0.83
C THR A 136 -12.88 -11.55 0.13
N ASN A 137 -14.07 -10.93 0.08
CA ASN A 137 -15.20 -11.40 -0.71
C ASN A 137 -15.19 -10.93 -2.18
N HIS A 138 -14.32 -9.98 -2.55
CA HIS A 138 -14.19 -9.54 -3.94
C HIS A 138 -13.55 -10.66 -4.78
N PRO A 139 -14.08 -10.98 -5.98
CA PRO A 139 -13.67 -12.18 -6.72
C PRO A 139 -12.26 -12.11 -7.35
N ASN A 140 -11.72 -10.91 -7.53
CA ASN A 140 -10.40 -10.70 -8.12
C ASN A 140 -9.65 -9.56 -7.41
N VAL A 141 -8.75 -9.90 -6.50
CA VAL A 141 -7.91 -8.96 -5.77
C VAL A 141 -6.44 -9.27 -6.00
N LEU A 142 -5.67 -8.28 -6.43
CA LEU A 142 -4.21 -8.35 -6.44
C LEU A 142 -3.66 -7.69 -5.18
N TYR A 143 -3.11 -8.49 -4.28
CA TYR A 143 -2.34 -8.02 -3.12
C TYR A 143 -0.90 -7.78 -3.57
N LEU A 144 -0.62 -6.55 -4.01
CA LEU A 144 0.64 -6.18 -4.63
C LEU A 144 1.80 -6.06 -3.63
N TYR A 145 1.47 -5.80 -2.36
CA TYR A 145 2.42 -5.73 -1.26
C TYR A 145 2.08 -6.86 -0.26
N PRO A 146 3.09 -7.54 0.31
CA PRO A 146 2.86 -8.40 1.47
C PRO A 146 2.38 -7.55 2.65
N ASN A 147 1.95 -8.20 3.73
CA ASN A 147 1.49 -7.51 4.94
C ASN A 147 0.23 -6.65 4.73
N ALA A 148 -0.52 -6.89 3.66
CA ALA A 148 -1.86 -6.34 3.49
C ALA A 148 -2.85 -7.07 4.41
N LEU A 149 -3.84 -6.34 4.95
CA LEU A 149 -4.89 -6.85 5.83
C LEU A 149 -4.34 -7.50 7.10
N TYR A 150 -3.28 -6.93 7.67
CA TYR A 150 -2.56 -7.56 8.78
C TYR A 150 -3.16 -7.25 10.14
N ALA A 151 -3.55 -5.99 10.39
CA ALA A 151 -4.01 -5.52 11.68
C ALA A 151 -5.40 -4.89 11.59
N GLU A 152 -6.23 -5.21 12.58
CA GLU A 152 -7.59 -4.69 12.71
C GLU A 152 -7.58 -3.36 13.45
N ILE A 153 -8.29 -2.39 12.90
CA ILE A 153 -8.55 -1.09 13.51
C ILE A 153 -10.04 -0.78 13.54
N GLU A 154 -10.41 0.17 14.40
CA GLU A 154 -11.66 0.93 14.29
C GLU A 154 -11.35 2.38 13.90
N VAL A 155 -12.33 3.06 13.32
CA VAL A 155 -12.21 4.45 12.86
C VAL A 155 -13.30 5.31 13.49
N ASP A 156 -12.91 6.42 14.09
CA ASP A 156 -13.81 7.48 14.50
C ASP A 156 -13.66 8.68 13.54
N TYR A 157 -14.69 8.93 12.73
CA TYR A 157 -14.71 10.04 11.78
C TYR A 157 -15.10 11.39 12.39
N ILE A 158 -15.64 11.42 13.61
CA ILE A 158 -15.93 12.66 14.35
C ILE A 158 -14.64 13.17 14.98
N ASP A 159 -13.91 12.28 15.64
CA ASP A 159 -12.64 12.59 16.29
C ASP A 159 -11.43 12.50 15.35
N GLU A 160 -11.64 12.03 14.12
CA GLU A 160 -10.62 11.83 13.09
C GLU A 160 -9.48 10.95 13.61
N THR A 161 -9.80 9.80 14.19
CA THR A 161 -8.84 8.86 14.77
C THR A 161 -9.03 7.43 14.27
N ILE A 162 -7.95 6.65 14.31
CA ILE A 162 -7.97 5.19 14.23
C ILE A 162 -7.49 4.60 15.54
N THR A 163 -8.06 3.48 15.95
CA THR A 163 -7.64 2.75 17.15
C THR A 163 -7.34 1.30 16.80
N LEU A 164 -6.18 0.81 17.23
CA LEU A 164 -5.77 -0.58 17.08
C LEU A 164 -6.68 -1.49 17.91
N ILE A 165 -7.26 -2.48 17.25
CA ILE A 165 -8.09 -3.51 17.88
C ILE A 165 -7.32 -4.81 18.02
N ARG A 166 -6.59 -5.23 16.98
CA ARG A 166 -5.96 -6.56 16.93
C ARG A 166 -4.80 -6.65 15.93
N GLY A 167 -3.74 -7.39 16.28
CA GLY A 167 -2.57 -7.63 15.41
C GLY A 167 -1.25 -7.12 16.02
N HIS A 168 -0.11 -7.55 15.48
CA HIS A 168 1.23 -7.23 16.01
C HIS A 168 1.35 -7.49 17.52
N ASN A 169 0.93 -8.66 17.96
CA ASN A 169 0.98 -9.09 19.36
C ASN A 169 0.09 -8.23 20.29
N TYR A 170 -0.98 -7.63 19.74
CA TYR A 170 -2.00 -6.88 20.48
C TYR A 170 -3.41 -7.47 20.27
N PRO A 171 -4.27 -7.48 21.32
CA PRO A 171 -3.95 -7.15 22.72
C PRO A 171 -3.18 -8.28 23.43
N GLU A 172 -3.15 -9.47 22.84
CA GLU A 172 -2.47 -10.66 23.37
C GLU A 172 -1.22 -10.98 22.54
N PRO A 173 -0.13 -11.41 23.17
CA PRO A 173 1.14 -11.61 22.48
C PRO A 173 1.11 -12.73 21.44
N GLU A 174 0.16 -13.64 21.50
CA GLU A 174 -0.02 -14.72 20.53
C GLU A 174 -0.69 -14.25 19.22
N ILE A 175 -1.29 -13.06 19.22
CA ILE A 175 -2.05 -12.52 18.09
C ILE A 175 -1.11 -11.79 17.13
N SER A 176 -0.49 -12.51 16.20
CA SER A 176 0.30 -11.89 15.13
C SER A 176 -0.60 -11.15 14.13
N ASN A 177 -1.56 -11.85 13.52
CA ASN A 177 -2.50 -11.29 12.55
C ASN A 177 -3.86 -10.97 13.20
N GLY A 178 -4.44 -9.81 12.86
CA GLY A 178 -5.71 -9.32 13.40
C GLY A 178 -6.96 -10.03 12.88
N PHE A 179 -6.84 -10.81 11.81
CA PHE A 179 -7.97 -11.42 11.11
C PHE A 179 -7.95 -12.96 11.07
N ASP A 180 -6.86 -13.58 11.56
CA ASP A 180 -6.58 -15.02 11.38
C ASP A 180 -6.70 -15.45 9.92
N TRP A 181 -6.26 -14.59 9.01
CA TRP A 181 -6.42 -14.82 7.58
C TRP A 181 -5.47 -15.91 7.08
N GLU A 182 -6.02 -16.96 6.45
CA GLU A 182 -5.24 -18.12 5.99
C GLU A 182 -4.20 -17.80 4.92
N PHE A 183 -4.35 -16.67 4.21
CA PHE A 183 -3.43 -16.22 3.16
C PHE A 183 -2.51 -15.07 3.61
N GLU A 184 -2.44 -14.78 4.91
CA GLU A 184 -1.46 -13.82 5.43
C GLU A 184 -0.03 -14.19 4.98
N ASN A 185 0.70 -13.20 4.44
CA ASN A 185 1.98 -13.42 3.77
C ASN A 185 3.05 -12.39 4.20
N THR A 186 2.91 -11.76 5.35
CA THR A 186 3.86 -10.78 5.91
C THR A 186 5.25 -11.37 6.06
N HIS A 187 5.39 -12.52 6.72
CA HIS A 187 6.69 -13.11 7.00
C HIS A 187 7.03 -14.26 6.03
N PRO A 188 8.22 -14.27 5.40
CA PRO A 188 9.31 -13.29 5.52
C PRO A 188 9.23 -12.10 4.53
N TYR A 189 8.20 -12.05 3.69
CA TYR A 189 8.17 -11.26 2.46
C TYR A 189 8.17 -9.74 2.65
N GLU A 190 7.69 -9.21 3.79
CA GLU A 190 7.74 -7.77 4.10
C GLU A 190 9.16 -7.19 4.16
N TYR A 191 10.15 -8.05 4.45
CA TYR A 191 11.55 -7.66 4.56
C TYR A 191 12.33 -7.85 3.24
N ASP A 192 11.76 -8.54 2.25
CA ASP A 192 12.37 -8.65 0.93
C ASP A 192 12.05 -7.41 0.09
N SER A 193 12.90 -6.39 0.22
CA SER A 193 12.80 -5.15 -0.56
C SER A 193 13.60 -5.18 -1.87
N GLU A 194 14.36 -6.25 -2.13
CA GLU A 194 15.13 -6.41 -3.36
C GLU A 194 14.28 -7.05 -4.45
N CYS A 195 13.33 -7.91 -4.08
CA CYS A 195 12.40 -8.54 -5.01
C CYS A 195 13.10 -9.29 -6.15
N LEU A 196 14.23 -9.95 -5.87
CA LEU A 196 15.04 -10.62 -6.89
C LEU A 196 14.28 -11.79 -7.52
N GLU A 197 13.57 -12.56 -6.71
CA GLU A 197 12.76 -13.71 -7.11
C GLU A 197 11.27 -13.42 -6.91
N MET A 198 10.84 -12.20 -7.29
CA MET A 198 9.43 -11.82 -7.20
C MET A 198 8.56 -12.79 -8.01
N GLU A 199 7.57 -13.37 -7.34
CA GLU A 199 6.53 -14.20 -7.92
C GLU A 199 5.16 -13.55 -7.71
N VAL A 200 4.26 -13.80 -8.67
CA VAL A 200 2.84 -13.49 -8.52
C VAL A 200 2.09 -14.81 -8.51
N TYR A 201 1.54 -15.18 -7.35
CA TYR A 201 0.93 -16.49 -7.13
C TYR A 201 -0.56 -16.36 -6.82
N GLN A 202 -1.32 -17.39 -7.19
CA GLN A 202 -2.77 -17.39 -7.08
C GLN A 202 -3.22 -17.82 -5.69
N ILE A 203 -4.25 -17.15 -5.17
CA ILE A 203 -5.01 -17.52 -3.97
C ILE A 203 -6.50 -17.62 -4.31
N LYS A 204 -7.34 -17.93 -3.31
CA LYS A 204 -8.77 -18.17 -3.51
C LYS A 204 -9.53 -17.01 -4.18
N ASN A 205 -9.24 -15.76 -3.80
CA ASN A 205 -9.95 -14.57 -4.28
C ASN A 205 -9.08 -13.64 -5.16
N GLY A 206 -7.96 -14.16 -5.69
CA GLY A 206 -7.09 -13.37 -6.56
C GLY A 206 -5.63 -13.80 -6.52
N TRP A 207 -4.72 -12.84 -6.37
CA TRP A 207 -3.28 -13.00 -6.54
C TRP A 207 -2.48 -12.24 -5.49
N MET A 208 -1.29 -12.74 -5.15
CA MET A 208 -0.39 -12.11 -4.20
C MET A 208 1.03 -12.05 -4.74
N THR A 209 1.81 -11.09 -4.26
CA THR A 209 3.27 -11.06 -4.43
C THR A 209 3.98 -11.62 -3.20
N ASN A 210 5.25 -11.99 -3.36
CA ASN A 210 6.09 -12.56 -2.30
C ASN A 210 7.26 -11.62 -1.89
N CYS A 211 7.17 -10.31 -2.13
CA CYS A 211 8.21 -9.36 -1.73
C CYS A 211 7.65 -7.93 -1.67
N TYR A 212 8.34 -7.00 -1.00
CA TYR A 212 7.93 -5.61 -0.82
C TYR A 212 8.43 -4.73 -1.99
N PRO A 213 7.59 -4.37 -2.99
CA PRO A 213 8.04 -3.89 -4.29
C PRO A 213 8.38 -2.39 -4.34
N GLU A 214 8.48 -1.70 -3.20
CA GLU A 214 8.63 -0.24 -3.19
C GLU A 214 9.91 0.24 -3.88
N ASN A 215 11.04 -0.43 -3.60
CA ASN A 215 12.30 -0.16 -4.31
C ASN A 215 12.28 -0.69 -5.74
N PHE A 216 11.50 -1.75 -5.99
CA PHE A 216 11.36 -2.35 -7.31
C PHE A 216 10.70 -1.37 -8.31
N PHE A 217 9.71 -0.59 -7.85
CA PHE A 217 9.06 0.47 -8.64
C PHE A 217 9.98 1.66 -9.00
N MET A 218 11.16 1.79 -8.40
CA MET A 218 12.16 2.77 -8.84
C MET A 218 12.79 2.42 -10.20
N GLY A 219 12.58 1.18 -10.70
CA GLY A 219 13.00 0.78 -12.04
C GLY A 219 14.50 0.47 -12.17
N ASN A 220 15.13 0.02 -11.08
CA ASN A 220 16.52 -0.45 -11.09
C ASN A 220 16.72 -1.69 -12.00
N ASP A 221 15.67 -2.51 -12.16
CA ASP A 221 15.55 -3.56 -13.18
C ASP A 221 14.34 -3.27 -14.09
N PRO A 222 14.53 -2.54 -15.20
CA PRO A 222 13.42 -2.17 -16.09
C PRO A 222 12.71 -3.36 -16.74
N ALA A 223 13.40 -4.49 -16.94
CA ALA A 223 12.80 -5.66 -17.59
C ALA A 223 11.84 -6.36 -16.64
N LYS A 224 12.28 -6.61 -15.40
CA LYS A 224 11.41 -7.19 -14.37
C LYS A 224 10.24 -6.26 -14.03
N LEU A 225 10.48 -4.96 -13.92
CA LEU A 225 9.41 -3.99 -13.66
C LEU A 225 8.35 -4.02 -14.77
N MET A 226 8.76 -4.03 -16.04
CA MET A 226 7.80 -4.13 -17.14
C MET A 226 7.00 -5.44 -17.09
N ASN A 227 7.64 -6.57 -16.78
CA ASN A 227 6.93 -7.85 -16.63
C ASN A 227 5.87 -7.81 -15.53
N LEU A 228 6.18 -7.23 -14.36
CA LEU A 228 5.19 -7.03 -13.30
C LEU A 228 4.04 -6.14 -13.79
N LEU A 229 4.33 -5.05 -14.49
CA LEU A 229 3.30 -4.14 -15.00
C LEU A 229 2.39 -4.79 -16.06
N TYR A 230 2.93 -5.69 -16.90
CA TYR A 230 2.11 -6.54 -17.78
C TYR A 230 1.17 -7.43 -16.99
N ILE A 231 1.69 -8.13 -15.96
CA ILE A 231 0.87 -8.98 -15.09
C ILE A 231 -0.22 -8.15 -14.41
N ILE A 232 0.12 -6.98 -13.85
CA ILE A 232 -0.85 -6.07 -13.22
C ILE A 232 -1.96 -5.68 -14.20
N LYS A 233 -1.64 -5.42 -15.46
CA LYS A 233 -2.64 -5.08 -16.48
C LYS A 233 -3.55 -6.24 -16.85
N ASP A 234 -2.98 -7.45 -16.96
CA ASP A 234 -3.65 -8.61 -17.56
C ASP A 234 -4.42 -9.50 -16.57
N LEU A 235 -4.10 -9.46 -15.27
CA LEU A 235 -4.85 -10.15 -14.21
C LEU A 235 -6.27 -9.61 -14.04
#